data_AF-A0A2Z4JWF7-F1
#
_entry.id   AF-A0A2Z4JWF7-F1
#
_cell.length_a   1.000
_cell.length_b   1.000
_cell.length_c   1.000
_cell.angle_alpha   90.00
_cell.angle_beta   90.00
_cell.angle_gamma   90.00
#
_symmetry.space_group_name_H-M   'P 1'
#
loop_
_entity.id
_entity.type
_entity.pdbx_description
1 polymer ?
#
loop_
_entity_poly.entity_id
_entity_poly.type
_entity_poly.pdbx_seq_one_letter_code
_entity_poly.pdbx_strand_id
1 'polypeptide(L)' 'MCNWMSGCLARNGRRNGMHNFGDEIGQRVAVLGFRCDPLWRTGAGLEVFNPRYFGYDLDFVPIETLTERLA' A
#
# COMPACT_ATOMS: atom_id res chain seq x y z
N MET A 1 2.53 -5.61 5.69
CA MET A 1 3.63 -5.59 4.70
C MET A 1 3.02 -5.82 3.33
N CYS A 2 2.73 -4.74 2.61
CA CYS A 2 2.43 -4.76 1.18
C CYS A 2 3.58 -3.98 0.54
N ASN A 3 4.44 -4.66 -0.21
CA ASN A 3 5.74 -4.12 -0.61
C ASN A 3 5.73 -3.51 -2.03
N TRP A 4 4.56 -3.09 -2.53
CA TRP A 4 4.45 -2.13 -3.65
C TRP A 4 3.62 -0.90 -3.25
N MET A 5 2.63 -1.09 -2.37
CA MET A 5 1.84 -0.05 -1.73
C MET A 5 2.19 -0.14 -0.27
N SER A 6 3.18 0.65 0.12
CA SER A 6 3.37 1.05 1.50
C SER A 6 2.03 1.61 1.98
N GLY A 7 1.24 0.76 2.66
CA GLY A 7 -0.17 1.00 2.91
C GLY A 7 -0.57 0.45 4.28
N CYS A 8 -1.30 1.26 5.04
CA CYS A 8 -1.85 0.88 6.34
C CYS A 8 -3.34 1.18 6.39
N LEU A 9 -4.10 0.33 7.07
CA LEU A 9 -5.45 0.68 7.46
C LEU A 9 -5.43 1.45 8.79
N ALA A 10 -6.31 2.44 8.90
CA ALA A 10 -6.54 3.19 10.14
C ALA A 10 -8.03 3.18 10.50
N ARG A 11 -8.33 2.95 11.79
CA ARG A 11 -9.71 2.99 12.31
C ARG A 11 -10.01 4.41 12.74
N ASN A 12 -11.13 4.95 12.26
CA ASN A 12 -11.49 6.32 12.59
C ASN A 12 -11.71 6.47 14.12
N GLY A 13 -11.00 7.41 14.76
CA GLY A 13 -11.12 7.71 16.18
C GLY A 13 -10.33 6.83 17.16
N ARG A 14 -9.46 5.91 16.70
CA ARG A 14 -8.53 5.17 17.57
C ARG A 14 -7.06 5.55 17.29
N ARG A 15 -6.24 5.58 18.34
CA ARG A 15 -4.82 5.98 18.28
C ARG A 15 -3.84 4.85 17.93
N ASN A 16 -4.31 3.63 17.72
CA ASN A 16 -3.46 2.47 17.43
C ASN A 16 -3.56 2.10 15.95
N GLY A 17 -2.43 1.79 15.32
CA GLY A 17 -2.40 1.24 13.96
C GLY A 17 -3.09 -0.11 13.89
N MET A 18 -3.77 -0.38 12.77
CA MET A 18 -4.39 -1.69 12.52
C MET A 18 -3.38 -2.62 11.86
N HIS A 19 -3.42 -3.89 12.25
CA HIS A 19 -2.82 -4.98 11.50
C HIS A 19 -3.90 -5.70 10.68
N ASN A 20 -3.51 -6.63 9.81
CA ASN A 20 -4.43 -7.35 8.91
C ASN A 20 -5.44 -8.29 9.62
N PHE A 21 -5.47 -8.30 10.95
CA PHE A 21 -6.32 -9.20 11.73
C PHE A 21 -7.17 -8.38 12.71
N GLY A 22 -8.31 -8.93 13.15
CA GLY A 22 -9.16 -8.26 14.14
C GLY A 22 -10.04 -7.15 13.56
N ASP A 23 -10.28 -7.17 12.25
CA ASP A 23 -11.22 -6.27 11.59
C ASP A 23 -12.66 -6.80 11.67
N GLU A 24 -13.61 -5.89 11.88
CA GLU A 24 -15.03 -6.18 12.00
C GLU A 24 -15.78 -5.72 10.74
N ILE A 25 -16.79 -6.48 10.31
CA ILE A 25 -17.67 -6.06 9.21
C ILE A 25 -18.43 -4.79 9.64
N GLY A 26 -18.50 -3.81 8.74
CA GLY A 26 -19.13 -2.51 9.01
C GLY A 26 -18.23 -1.50 9.74
N GLN A 27 -16.99 -1.88 10.05
CA GLN A 27 -16.01 -0.96 10.62
C GLN A 27 -15.67 0.17 9.64
N ARG A 28 -15.71 1.41 10.12
CA ARG A 28 -15.20 2.56 9.35
C ARG A 28 -13.68 2.59 9.39
N VAL A 29 -13.08 2.48 8.22
CA VAL A 29 -11.62 2.46 8.01
C VAL A 29 -11.22 3.51 6.98
N ALA A 30 -9.98 3.96 7.07
CA ALA A 30 -9.30 4.73 6.03
C ALA A 30 -8.08 3.93 5.54
N VAL A 31 -7.79 4.02 4.24
CA VAL A 31 -6.56 3.48 3.66
C VAL A 31 -5.56 4.61 3.53
N LEU A 32 -4.39 4.45 4.16
CA LEU A 32 -3.30 5.41 4.10
C LEU A 32 -2.22 4.84 3.21
N GLY A 33 -1.90 5.54 2.12
CA GLY A 33 -0.78 5.21 1.25
C GLY A 33 0.43 6.12 1.55
N PHE A 34 1.63 5.54 1.54
CA PHE A 34 2.89 6.23 1.75
C PHE A 34 3.95 5.76 0.76
N ARG A 35 5.01 6.55 0.62
CA ARG A 35 6.15 6.20 -0.23
C ARG A 35 6.74 4.87 0.20
N CYS A 36 6.92 3.96 -0.77
CA CYS A 36 7.69 2.73 -0.54
C CYS A 36 9.17 3.07 -0.33
N ASP A 37 9.86 2.31 0.52
CA ASP A 37 11.30 2.45 0.73
C ASP A 37 12.06 2.33 -0.60
N PRO A 38 13.09 3.16 -0.86
CA PRO A 38 13.84 3.13 -2.12
C PRO A 38 14.38 1.74 -2.50
N LEU A 39 14.70 0.88 -1.53
CA LEU A 39 15.20 -0.48 -1.78
C LEU A 39 14.24 -1.31 -2.65
N TRP A 40 12.93 -1.21 -2.39
CA TRP A 40 11.91 -1.99 -3.08
C TRP A 40 11.56 -1.45 -4.48
N ARG A 41 12.07 -0.26 -4.81
CA ARG A 41 11.88 0.36 -6.14
C ARG A 41 12.98 -0.01 -7.12
N THR A 42 14.03 -0.68 -6.66
CA THR A 42 15.12 -1.18 -7.51
C THR A 42 14.59 -2.28 -8.44
N GLY A 43 15.30 -2.56 -9.54
CA GLY A 43 14.94 -3.64 -10.46
C GLY A 43 14.77 -4.99 -9.73
N ALA A 44 15.75 -5.36 -8.90
CA ALA A 44 15.68 -6.57 -8.08
C ALA A 44 14.53 -6.56 -7.06
N GLY A 45 14.24 -5.41 -6.44
CA GLY A 45 13.09 -5.27 -5.55
C GLY A 45 11.76 -5.48 -6.27
N LEU A 46 11.62 -4.91 -7.47
CA LEU A 46 10.43 -5.06 -8.29
C LEU A 46 10.30 -6.47 -8.86
N GLU A 47 11.37 -7.18 -9.18
CA GLU A 47 11.27 -8.59 -9.64
C GLU A 47 10.52 -9.48 -8.64
N VAL A 48 10.68 -9.24 -7.34
CA VAL A 48 10.05 -10.04 -6.27
C VAL A 48 8.79 -9.39 -5.66
N PHE A 49 8.64 -8.07 -5.73
CA PHE A 49 7.55 -7.32 -5.07
C PHE A 49 6.83 -6.34 -6.01
N ASN A 50 6.39 -6.82 -7.19
CA ASN A 50 5.56 -6.05 -8.14
C ASN A 50 4.07 -6.49 -8.14
N PRO A 51 3.16 -5.69 -8.75
CA PRO A 51 1.74 -6.04 -8.92
C PRO A 51 1.47 -7.43 -9.52
N ARG A 52 2.23 -7.82 -10.54
CA ARG A 52 2.08 -9.10 -11.23
C ARG A 52 2.45 -10.29 -10.35
N TYR A 53 3.38 -10.14 -9.39
CA TYR A 53 3.69 -11.19 -8.42
C TYR A 53 2.44 -11.65 -7.64
N PHE A 54 1.50 -10.72 -7.38
CA PHE A 54 0.24 -11.01 -6.68
C PHE A 54 -0.95 -11.21 -7.64
N GLY A 55 -0.69 -11.37 -8.95
CA GLY A 55 -1.73 -11.66 -9.96
C GLY A 55 -2.46 -10.45 -10.54
N TYR A 56 -2.00 -9.23 -10.28
CA TYR A 56 -2.56 -8.03 -10.92
C TYR A 56 -1.82 -7.72 -12.21
N ASP A 57 -2.53 -7.58 -13.32
CA ASP A 57 -1.95 -7.17 -14.60
C ASP A 57 -1.75 -5.64 -14.64
N LEU A 58 -0.82 -5.16 -13.81
CA LEU A 58 -0.45 -3.74 -13.66
C LEU A 58 1.07 -3.61 -13.56
N ASP A 59 1.61 -2.51 -14.06
CA ASP A 59 2.98 -2.11 -13.77
C ASP A 59 3.05 -1.38 -12.43
N PHE A 60 4.21 -1.46 -11.76
CA PHE A 60 4.45 -0.65 -10.56
C PHE A 60 4.51 0.83 -10.92
N VAL A 61 3.70 1.64 -10.23
CA VAL A 61 3.73 3.11 -10.30
C VAL A 61 3.84 3.66 -8.88
N PRO A 62 4.82 4.53 -8.56
CA PRO A 62 4.91 5.16 -7.25
C PRO A 62 3.65 5.97 -6.90
N ILE A 63 3.21 5.91 -5.65
CA ILE A 63 1.98 6.57 -5.20
C ILE A 63 2.06 8.10 -5.32
N GLU A 64 3.25 8.67 -5.16
CA GLU A 64 3.50 10.10 -5.37
C GLU A 64 3.18 10.51 -6.83
N THR A 65 3.52 9.68 -7.81
CA THR A 65 3.19 9.92 -9.23
C THR A 65 1.70 9.81 -9.50
N LEU A 66 0.97 8.95 -8.76
CA LEU A 66 -0.49 8.85 -8.88
C LEU A 66 -1.18 10.07 -8.27
N THR A 67 -0.71 10.53 -7.11
CA THR A 67 -1.25 11.71 -6.44
C THR A 67 -1.13 12.96 -7.31
N GLU A 68 0.00 13.13 -8.00
CA GLU A 68 0.23 14.24 -8.93
C GLU A 68 -0.75 14.24 -10.12
N ARG A 69 -1.27 13.08 -10.53
CA ARG A 69 -2.24 12.96 -11.63
C ARG A 69 -3.68 13.27 -11.21
N LEU A 70 -3.93 13.33 -9.90
CA LEU A 70 -5.26 13.56 -9.32
C LEU A 70 -5.42 15.00 -8.81
N ALA A 71 -4.35 15.80 -8.84
CA ALA A 71 -4.35 17.22 -8.52
C ALA A 71 -4.70 18.06 -9.75
#